data_AF-A0A2D6XF86-F1
#
_entry.id   AF-A0A2D6XF86-F1
#
_cell.length_a   1.000
_cell.length_b   1.000
_cell.length_c   1.000
_cell.angle_alpha   90.00
_cell.angle_beta   90.00
_cell.angle_gamma   90.00
#
_symmetry.space_group_name_H-M   'P 1'
#
loop_
_entity.id
_entity.type
_entity.pdbx_description
1 polymer ?
#
loop_
_entity_poly.entity_id
_entity_poly.type
_entity_poly.pdbx_seq_one_letter_code
_entity_poly.pdbx_strand_id
1 'polypeptide(L)'
;MWLLPNNGEERQMSKTDNDLKVRVIRESPNPTDETFPQVTEALLLKLEKIWPDRCPEITQADREIWWKSGQVSVVRYLRVEHERQRNKG
;
A
#
# COMPACT_ATOMS: atom_id res chain seq x y z
N MET A 1 65.44 -27.93 -25.03
CA MET A 1 64.77 -28.10 -23.73
C MET A 1 63.43 -27.38 -23.81
N TRP A 2 62.37 -28.16 -24.11
CA TRP A 2 60.91 -27.98 -23.91
C TRP A 2 60.26 -26.64 -24.33
N LEU A 3 59.58 -26.54 -25.49
CA LEU A 3 58.21 -26.98 -25.84
C LEU A 3 57.10 -26.31 -24.99
N LEU A 4 56.32 -25.43 -25.61
CA LEU A 4 55.02 -25.00 -25.10
C LEU A 4 53.99 -26.13 -25.34
N PRO A 5 53.18 -26.44 -24.33
CA PRO A 5 51.77 -26.61 -24.62
C PRO A 5 50.85 -25.88 -23.65
N ASN A 6 49.72 -25.54 -24.26
CA ASN A 6 48.42 -25.17 -23.73
C ASN A 6 47.89 -26.18 -22.68
N ASN A 7 46.79 -25.79 -22.01
CA ASN A 7 45.95 -26.55 -21.04
C ASN A 7 46.32 -26.25 -19.57
N GLY A 8 45.43 -25.87 -18.66
CA GLY A 8 43.99 -25.69 -18.71
C GLY A 8 43.51 -25.66 -17.27
N GLU A 9 43.08 -24.50 -16.78
CA GLU A 9 42.12 -24.42 -15.68
C GLU A 9 41.13 -23.31 -16.04
N GLU A 10 40.12 -23.72 -16.80
CA GLU A 10 38.83 -23.08 -16.82
C GLU A 10 38.30 -22.99 -15.39
N ARG A 11 38.26 -21.79 -14.81
CA ARG A 11 37.17 -21.48 -13.87
C ARG A 11 36.03 -20.87 -14.66
N GLN A 12 35.27 -21.74 -15.32
CA GLN A 12 33.88 -21.45 -15.65
C GLN A 12 33.01 -21.55 -14.39
N MET A 13 31.99 -20.69 -14.35
CA MET A 13 30.87 -20.60 -13.42
C MET A 13 31.21 -20.25 -11.96
N SER A 14 30.48 -19.34 -11.32
CA SER A 14 29.10 -18.95 -11.58
C SER A 14 28.94 -17.44 -11.57
N LYS A 15 28.27 -16.92 -12.61
CA LYS A 15 27.33 -15.83 -12.43
C LYS A 15 26.32 -16.28 -11.37
N THR A 16 26.61 -16.05 -10.10
CA THR A 16 25.52 -15.82 -9.15
C THR A 16 25.29 -14.33 -9.30
N ASP A 17 24.37 -13.95 -10.18
CA ASP A 17 23.00 -13.65 -9.76
C ASP A 17 23.02 -12.92 -8.42
N ASN A 18 23.83 -11.87 -8.35
CA ASN A 18 23.48 -10.72 -7.55
C ASN A 18 22.44 -9.88 -8.30
N ASP A 19 21.45 -10.58 -8.85
CA ASP A 19 20.02 -10.26 -8.80
C ASP A 19 19.55 -10.20 -7.32
N LEU A 20 20.38 -9.62 -6.44
CA LEU A 20 19.89 -8.89 -5.29
C LEU A 20 19.03 -7.81 -5.92
N LYS A 21 17.77 -8.19 -6.15
CA LYS A 21 16.60 -7.36 -6.02
C LYS A 21 16.93 -6.46 -4.85
N VAL A 22 17.47 -5.29 -5.17
CA VAL A 22 17.37 -4.12 -4.34
C VAL A 22 15.88 -4.02 -4.20
N ARG A 23 15.35 -4.64 -3.15
CA ARG A 23 13.98 -4.45 -2.73
C ARG A 23 13.99 -2.98 -2.49
N VAL A 24 13.46 -2.23 -3.45
CA VAL A 24 13.23 -0.80 -3.34
C VAL A 24 12.61 -0.66 -1.97
N ILE A 25 13.40 -0.20 -1.01
CA ILE A 25 12.91 0.18 0.29
C ILE A 25 12.06 1.36 -0.13
N ARG A 26 10.76 1.13 -0.32
CA ARG A 26 9.83 2.20 -0.62
C ARG A 26 10.01 3.14 0.54
N GLU A 27 10.66 4.28 0.30
CA GLU A 27 10.74 5.34 1.28
C GLU A 27 9.33 5.54 1.78
N SER A 28 9.10 5.19 3.05
CA SER A 28 7.81 5.41 3.66
C SER A 28 7.58 6.91 3.54
N PRO A 29 6.43 7.37 3.01
CA PRO A 29 6.14 8.79 2.96
C PRO A 29 6.34 9.35 4.37
N ASN A 30 7.14 10.43 4.45
CA ASN A 30 7.45 11.09 5.71
C ASN A 30 6.12 11.53 6.35
N PRO A 31 5.81 11.15 7.61
CA PRO A 31 4.53 11.48 8.25
C PRO A 31 4.24 12.98 8.37
N THR A 32 5.22 13.84 8.07
CA THR A 32 5.07 15.30 8.07
C THR A 32 4.77 15.89 6.69
N ASP A 33 4.62 15.07 5.65
CA ASP A 33 4.21 15.59 4.33
C ASP A 33 2.77 16.14 4.45
N GLU A 34 2.58 17.40 4.06
CA GLU A 34 1.29 18.09 4.15
C GLU A 34 0.26 17.53 3.15
N THR A 35 0.70 16.65 2.25
CA THR A 35 -0.15 16.00 1.25
C THR A 35 -0.94 14.83 1.82
N PHE A 36 -2.23 14.76 1.50
CA PHE A 36 -3.08 13.66 1.94
C PHE A 36 -2.60 12.34 1.31
N PRO A 37 -2.44 11.25 2.09
CA PRO A 37 -1.92 9.99 1.58
C PRO A 37 -2.84 9.39 0.51
N GLN A 38 -2.27 8.59 -0.40
CA GLN A 38 -3.04 7.92 -1.43
C GLN A 38 -4.10 7.00 -0.82
N VAL A 39 -5.37 7.26 -1.14
CA VAL A 39 -6.49 6.41 -0.75
C VAL A 39 -6.66 5.35 -1.82
N THR A 40 -6.76 4.08 -1.42
CA THR A 40 -6.99 2.98 -2.36
C THR A 40 -8.44 2.50 -2.29
N GLU A 41 -8.99 2.06 -3.41
CA GLU A 41 -10.33 1.47 -3.46
C GLU A 41 -10.46 0.26 -2.52
N ALA A 42 -9.41 -0.56 -2.42
CA ALA A 42 -9.39 -1.72 -1.52
C ALA A 42 -9.54 -1.32 -0.04
N LEU A 43 -8.91 -0.20 0.37
CA LEU A 43 -9.08 0.35 1.71
C LEU A 43 -10.52 0.79 1.95
N LEU A 44 -11.09 1.58 1.02
CA LEU A 44 -12.48 2.05 1.13
C LEU A 44 -13.47 0.89 1.25
N LEU A 45 -13.38 -0.10 0.36
CA LEU A 45 -14.25 -1.28 0.38
C LEU A 45 -14.14 -2.07 1.68
N LYS A 46 -12.95 -2.10 2.30
CA LYS A 46 -12.77 -2.76 3.60
C LYS A 46 -13.41 -1.95 4.72
N LEU A 47 -13.23 -0.63 4.72
CA LEU A 47 -13.82 0.27 5.72
C LEU A 47 -15.35 0.28 5.66
N GLU A 48 -15.94 0.30 4.47
CA GLU A 48 -17.41 0.27 4.28
C GLU A 48 -18.04 -1.03 4.78
N LYS A 49 -17.30 -2.15 4.74
CA LYS A 49 -17.75 -3.41 5.34
C LYS A 49 -17.73 -3.36 6.86
N ILE A 50 -16.79 -2.63 7.46
CA ILE A 50 -16.65 -2.51 8.91
C ILE A 50 -17.63 -1.46 9.47
N TRP A 51 -17.75 -0.32 8.80
CA TRP A 51 -18.59 0.82 9.16
C TRP A 51 -19.56 1.13 8.01
N PRO A 52 -20.63 0.34 7.88
CA PRO A 52 -21.58 0.49 6.80
C PRO A 52 -22.42 1.74 7.01
N ASP A 53 -22.63 2.48 5.91
CA ASP A 53 -23.50 3.64 5.87
C ASP A 53 -24.97 3.19 5.85
N ARG A 54 -25.53 2.95 7.05
CA ARG A 54 -26.90 2.46 7.23
C ARG A 54 -27.66 3.29 8.24
N CYS A 55 -28.97 3.33 8.05
CA CYS A 55 -29.88 3.94 9.00
C CYS A 55 -29.78 3.21 10.35
N PRO A 56 -29.67 3.94 11.47
CA PRO A 56 -29.74 3.35 12.79
C PRO A 56 -31.09 2.67 13.04
N GLU A 57 -31.09 1.64 13.88
CA GLU A 57 -32.32 1.02 14.36
C GLU A 57 -32.92 1.86 15.49
N ILE A 58 -34.26 1.87 15.60
CA ILE A 58 -35.00 2.64 16.62
C ILE A 58 -34.59 2.27 18.05
N THR A 59 -34.12 1.03 18.25
CA THR A 59 -33.70 0.50 19.54
C THR A 59 -32.29 0.91 19.95
N GLN A 60 -31.49 1.51 19.04
CA GLN A 60 -30.13 1.91 19.35
C GLN A 60 -30.11 3.14 20.26
N ALA A 61 -29.19 3.14 21.22
CA ALA A 61 -28.97 4.30 22.08
C ALA A 61 -28.34 5.45 21.29
N ASP A 62 -28.77 6.68 21.55
CA ASP A 62 -28.27 7.89 20.87
C ASP A 62 -26.74 7.94 20.82
N ARG A 63 -26.06 7.66 21.94
CA ARG A 63 -24.59 7.69 22.00
C ARG A 63 -23.92 6.74 20.99
N GLU A 64 -24.52 5.56 20.78
CA GLU A 64 -24.03 4.59 19.82
C GLU A 64 -24.27 5.07 18.38
N ILE A 65 -25.40 5.73 18.13
CA ILE A 65 -25.73 6.35 16.84
C ILE A 65 -24.70 7.42 16.49
N TRP A 66 -24.41 8.33 17.42
CA TRP A 66 -23.39 9.37 17.22
C TRP A 66 -22.01 8.78 16.95
N TRP A 67 -21.63 7.74 17.69
CA TRP A 67 -20.37 7.05 17.49
C TRP A 67 -20.26 6.42 16.09
N LYS A 68 -21.28 5.66 15.66
CA LYS A 68 -21.34 5.03 14.33
C LYS A 68 -21.38 6.07 13.21
N SER A 69 -22.13 7.15 13.40
CA SER A 69 -22.19 8.27 12.45
C SER A 69 -20.83 8.93 12.24
N GLY A 70 -20.03 9.09 13.32
CA GLY A 70 -18.67 9.59 13.22
C GLY A 70 -17.76 8.68 12.39
N GLN A 71 -17.85 7.35 12.59
CA GLN A 71 -17.09 6.38 11.80
C GLN A 71 -17.45 6.47 10.31
N VAL A 72 -18.74 6.47 9.98
CA VAL A 72 -19.24 6.60 8.59
C VAL A 72 -18.79 7.93 7.95
N SER A 73 -18.77 9.02 8.72
CA SER A 73 -18.33 10.33 8.23
C SER A 73 -16.87 10.31 7.76
N VAL A 74 -15.98 9.60 8.46
CA VAL A 74 -14.59 9.42 8.03
C VAL A 74 -14.51 8.64 6.72
N VAL A 75 -15.29 7.57 6.58
CA VAL A 75 -15.32 6.76 5.35
C VAL A 75 -15.80 7.58 4.16
N ARG A 76 -16.86 8.37 4.34
CA ARG A 76 -17.37 9.29 3.31
C ARG A 76 -16.32 10.33 2.90
N TYR A 77 -15.60 10.90 3.87
CA TYR A 77 -14.51 11.83 3.59
C TYR A 77 -13.39 11.18 2.75
N LEU A 78 -12.95 9.97 3.12
CA LEU A 78 -11.94 9.23 2.36
C LEU A 78 -12.39 8.90 0.94
N ARG A 79 -13.68 8.60 0.73
CA ARG A 79 -14.24 8.35 -0.60
C ARG A 79 -14.16 9.60 -1.48
N VAL A 80 -14.53 10.77 -0.95
CA VAL A 80 -14.40 12.05 -1.66
C VAL A 80 -12.93 12.35 -1.97
N GLU A 81 -12.01 12.09 -1.05
CA GLU A 81 -10.58 12.33 -1.28
C GLU A 81 -10.00 11.38 -2.34
N HIS A 82 -10.42 10.11 -2.35
CA HIS A 82 -10.07 9.16 -3.41
C HIS A 82 -10.56 9.64 -4.79
N GLU A 83 -11.79 10.14 -4.89
CA GLU A 83 -12.33 10.71 -6.12
C GLU A 83 -11.55 11.95 -6.57
N ARG A 84 -11.17 12.83 -5.63
CA ARG A 84 -10.29 13.98 -5.92
C ARG A 84 -8.92 13.55 -6.44
N GLN A 85 -8.32 12.53 -5.85
CA GLN A 85 -7.04 11.98 -6.31
C GLN A 85 -7.15 11.40 -7.72
N ARG A 86 -8.27 10.75 -8.07
CA ARG A 86 -8.52 10.20 -9.41
C ARG A 86 -8.76 11.27 -10.47
N ASN A 87 -9.46 12.36 -10.12
CA ASN A 87 -9.82 13.43 -11.06
C ASN A 87 -8.69 14.44 -11.29
N LYS A 88 -7.63 14.41 -10.48
CA LYS A 88 -6.41 15.21 -10.67
C LYS A 88 -5.37 14.55 -11.60
N GLY A 89 -5.71 13.39 -12.19
CA GLY A 89 -4.87 12.66 -13.15
C GLY A 89 -5.18 12.98 -14.61
#